data_AF-A0A932LU24-F1
#
_entry.id   AF-A0A932LU24-F1
#
_cell.length_a   1.000
_cell.length_b   1.000
_cell.length_c   1.000
_cell.angle_alpha   90.00
_cell.angle_beta   90.00
_cell.angle_gamma   90.00
#
_symmetry.space_group_name_H-M   'P 1'
#
loop_
_entity.id
_entity.type
_entity.pdbx_description
1 polymer ?
#
loop_
_entity_poly.entity_id
_entity_poly.type
_entity_poly.pdbx_seq_one_letter_code
_entity_poly.pdbx_strand_id
1 'polypeptide(L)'
;MKMLDTPMKSKPRTKILTGAMALLLVIGMAVVLQSKSSAEDQSSDKMQMKVPQTAMDHSAMAEHYQKKAAEYHADIEAHKAMLAEYKKGAVENPKMGENPHVKAERLHCEKYIKAAEALAAEAAESAKFHSLRAKEMEGK
;
A
#
# COMPACT_ATOMS: atom_id res chain seq x y z
N MET A 1 5.58 -47.66 -43.74
CA MET A 1 5.24 -46.47 -44.56
C MET A 1 5.60 -45.25 -43.71
N LYS A 2 6.88 -44.88 -43.59
CA LYS A 2 7.72 -43.97 -44.40
C LYS A 2 7.19 -42.53 -44.55
N MET A 3 8.10 -41.59 -44.22
CA MET A 3 8.16 -40.13 -44.44
C MET A 3 7.39 -39.28 -43.40
N LEU A 4 8.06 -38.59 -42.45
CA LEU A 4 8.84 -37.33 -42.56
C LEU A 4 8.04 -36.19 -43.18
N ASP A 5 7.89 -35.07 -42.45
CA ASP A 5 8.24 -33.70 -42.90
C ASP A 5 7.67 -32.62 -41.95
N THR A 6 8.57 -31.96 -41.21
CA THR A 6 8.54 -30.50 -40.94
C THR A 6 9.40 -29.81 -42.02
N PRO A 7 9.50 -28.46 -42.17
CA PRO A 7 8.66 -27.29 -41.80
C PRO A 7 8.50 -26.26 -42.99
N MET A 8 7.74 -25.16 -42.84
CA MET A 8 7.97 -23.80 -43.46
C MET A 8 6.75 -22.89 -43.19
N LYS A 9 6.82 -21.76 -42.48
CA LYS A 9 7.42 -20.44 -42.80
C LYS A 9 6.72 -19.70 -43.95
N SER A 10 5.89 -18.69 -43.66
CA SER A 10 5.89 -17.38 -44.36
C SER A 10 4.92 -16.36 -43.74
N LYS A 11 5.45 -15.16 -43.46
CA LYS A 11 4.74 -13.87 -43.22
C LYS A 11 4.13 -13.35 -44.54
N PRO A 12 3.69 -12.08 -44.62
CA PRO A 12 2.53 -11.39 -44.03
C PRO A 12 1.57 -10.94 -45.15
N ARG A 13 0.37 -10.41 -44.84
CA ARG A 13 -0.35 -9.57 -45.82
C ARG A 13 -1.35 -8.60 -45.17
N THR A 14 -0.84 -7.39 -44.97
CA THR A 14 -1.58 -6.13 -44.90
C THR A 14 -2.50 -6.00 -46.13
N LYS A 15 -3.78 -5.66 -45.91
CA LYS A 15 -4.61 -5.00 -46.91
C LYS A 15 -5.20 -3.74 -46.29
N ILE A 16 -4.73 -2.62 -46.83
CA ILE A 16 -5.23 -1.26 -46.66
C ILE A 16 -6.45 -1.13 -47.58
N LEU A 17 -7.55 -0.58 -47.07
CA LEU A 17 -8.58 0.12 -47.86
C LEU A 17 -9.27 1.11 -46.89
N THR A 18 -8.79 2.35 -46.82
CA THR A 18 -9.32 3.55 -47.51
C THR A 18 -10.77 3.85 -47.20
N GLY A 19 -10.97 4.91 -46.42
CA GLY A 19 -12.25 5.58 -46.21
C GLY A 19 -12.02 6.89 -45.47
N ALA A 20 -11.63 7.92 -46.23
CA ALA A 20 -11.38 9.25 -45.71
C ALA A 20 -12.69 9.92 -45.26
N MET A 21 -12.69 10.53 -44.08
CA MET A 21 -13.44 11.76 -43.90
C MET A 21 -12.66 12.70 -42.98
N ALA A 22 -11.89 13.58 -43.64
CA ALA A 22 -11.40 14.79 -43.02
C ALA A 22 -12.56 15.79 -42.97
N LEU A 23 -12.89 16.28 -41.78
CA LEU A 23 -13.39 17.64 -41.65
C LEU A 23 -12.73 18.28 -40.44
N LEU A 24 -11.76 19.14 -40.74
CA LEU A 24 -11.15 20.10 -39.85
C LEU A 24 -12.20 21.14 -39.41
N LEU A 25 -12.30 21.39 -38.11
CA LEU A 25 -12.70 22.70 -37.60
C LEU A 25 -11.72 23.08 -36.48
N VAL A 26 -10.78 23.94 -36.85
CA VAL A 26 -9.85 24.64 -35.97
C VAL A 26 -10.56 25.89 -35.49
N ILE A 27 -10.83 26.00 -34.18
CA ILE A 27 -10.83 27.29 -33.48
C ILE A 27 -10.17 27.03 -32.11
N GLY A 28 -8.98 27.60 -31.94
CA GLY A 28 -8.26 27.58 -30.68
C GLY A 28 -8.77 28.64 -29.71
N MET A 29 -8.62 28.35 -28.42
CA MET A 29 -8.39 29.37 -27.39
C MET A 29 -7.66 28.71 -26.24
N ALA A 30 -6.53 29.32 -25.87
CA ALA A 30 -5.63 28.85 -24.84
C ALA A 30 -6.33 28.76 -23.48
N VAL A 31 -6.28 27.57 -22.88
CA VAL A 31 -6.32 27.42 -21.43
C VAL A 31 -5.14 26.54 -21.06
N VAL A 32 -4.04 27.19 -20.72
CA VAL A 32 -2.98 26.60 -19.91
C VAL A 32 -3.56 26.44 -18.50
N LEU A 33 -4.25 25.33 -18.25
CA LEU A 33 -4.47 24.83 -16.90
C LEU A 33 -3.95 23.39 -16.83
N GLN A 34 -2.69 23.31 -16.41
CA GLN A 34 -2.20 22.34 -15.43
C GLN A 34 -2.93 20.99 -15.39
N SER A 35 -2.76 20.18 -16.42
CA SER A 35 -2.77 18.72 -16.25
C SER A 35 -1.50 18.33 -15.51
N LYS A 36 -1.47 18.56 -14.18
CA LYS A 36 -0.58 17.83 -13.29
C LYS A 36 -0.99 16.36 -13.43
N SER A 37 -0.28 15.67 -14.31
CA SER A 37 -0.12 14.24 -14.24
C SER A 37 0.30 13.95 -12.81
N SER A 38 -0.61 13.43 -11.99
CA SER A 38 -0.27 12.71 -10.77
C SER A 38 0.45 11.44 -11.21
N ALA A 39 1.70 11.61 -11.66
CA ALA A 39 2.71 10.66 -11.28
C ALA A 39 2.69 10.70 -9.75
N GLU A 40 2.03 9.70 -9.18
CA GLU A 40 2.29 9.22 -7.83
C GLU A 40 3.81 9.19 -7.69
N ASP A 41 4.34 10.29 -7.15
CA ASP A 41 5.59 10.32 -6.44
C ASP A 41 5.35 9.44 -5.21
N GLN A 42 5.39 8.12 -5.43
CA GLN A 42 5.79 7.16 -4.40
C GLN A 42 7.27 7.42 -4.09
N SER A 43 7.60 8.66 -3.73
CA SER A 43 8.61 8.90 -2.74
C SER A 43 8.04 8.27 -1.47
N SER A 44 8.28 6.96 -1.32
CA SER A 44 8.77 6.48 -0.04
C SER A 44 10.00 7.33 0.24
N ASP A 45 9.76 8.56 0.69
CA ASP A 45 10.77 9.47 1.17
C ASP A 45 11.30 8.69 2.34
N LYS A 46 12.40 7.99 2.09
CA LYS A 46 13.25 7.46 3.13
C LYS A 46 13.72 8.72 3.81
N MET A 47 12.90 9.25 4.72
CA MET A 47 13.32 10.18 5.73
C MET A 47 14.50 9.46 6.33
N GLN A 48 15.71 9.84 5.89
CA GLN A 48 16.88 9.64 6.69
C GLN A 48 16.51 10.35 7.96
N MET A 49 16.09 9.57 8.96
CA MET A 49 15.57 10.06 10.24
C MET A 49 16.74 10.79 10.89
N LYS A 50 16.92 12.05 10.51
CA LYS A 50 17.87 12.94 11.17
C LYS A 50 17.39 13.03 12.60
N VAL A 51 18.33 12.88 13.53
CA VAL A 51 18.05 13.05 14.95
C VAL A 51 17.46 14.46 15.12
N PRO A 52 16.24 14.62 15.68
CA PRO A 52 15.63 15.92 15.89
C PRO A 52 16.53 16.83 16.74
N GLN A 53 16.67 18.11 16.35
CA GLN A 53 17.56 19.06 17.04
C GLN A 53 16.80 20.25 17.64
N THR A 54 15.63 20.58 17.09
CA THR A 54 14.83 21.72 17.51
C THR A 54 13.47 21.29 18.06
N ALA A 55 12.79 22.19 18.78
CA ALA A 55 11.42 21.96 19.25
C ALA A 55 10.48 21.61 18.09
N MET A 56 10.62 22.30 16.96
CA MET A 56 9.83 22.05 15.75
C MET A 56 10.11 20.65 15.18
N ASP A 57 11.37 20.20 15.15
CA ASP A 57 11.72 18.85 14.69
C ASP A 57 11.09 17.78 15.60
N HIS A 58 11.12 18.01 16.92
CA HIS A 58 10.50 17.11 17.88
C HIS A 58 8.97 17.10 17.71
N SER A 59 8.31 18.25 17.51
CA SER A 59 6.87 18.30 17.23
C SER A 59 6.51 17.55 15.95
N ALA A 60 7.26 17.75 14.87
CA ALA A 60 7.04 17.02 13.62
C ALA A 60 7.24 15.50 13.79
N MET A 61 8.23 15.09 14.58
CA MET A 61 8.44 13.67 14.91
C MET A 61 7.30 13.10 15.75
N ALA A 62 6.74 13.89 16.67
CA ALA A 62 5.58 13.49 17.45
C ALA A 62 4.36 13.23 16.55
N GLU A 63 4.07 14.15 15.62
CA GLU A 63 2.99 13.99 14.64
C GLU A 63 3.21 12.76 13.74
N HIS A 64 4.45 12.54 13.29
CA HIS A 64 4.80 11.35 12.51
C HIS A 64 4.47 10.06 13.27
N TYR A 65 4.88 9.96 14.55
CA TYR A 65 4.60 8.77 15.35
C TYR A 65 3.12 8.64 15.73
N GLN A 66 2.38 9.74 15.91
CA GLN A 66 0.92 9.68 16.05
C GLN A 66 0.25 9.08 14.82
N LYS A 67 0.68 9.49 13.62
CA LYS A 67 0.21 8.92 12.37
C LYS A 67 0.53 7.43 12.29
N LYS A 68 1.75 7.01 12.67
CA LYS A 68 2.13 5.60 12.72
C LYS A 68 1.28 4.78 13.67
N ALA A 69 0.99 5.29 14.87
CA ALA A 69 0.09 4.62 15.80
C ALA A 69 -1.32 4.43 15.19
N ALA A 70 -1.85 5.45 14.51
CA ALA A 70 -3.13 5.35 13.81
C ALA A 70 -3.11 4.34 12.65
N GLU A 71 -2.04 4.31 11.86
CA GLU A 71 -1.83 3.32 10.79
C GLU A 71 -1.84 1.90 11.37
N TYR A 72 -1.08 1.63 12.44
CA TYR A 72 -1.07 0.32 13.09
C TYR A 72 -2.44 -0.06 13.67
N HIS A 73 -3.19 0.89 14.22
CA HIS A 73 -4.56 0.62 14.66
C HIS A 73 -5.48 0.22 13.50
N ALA A 74 -5.38 0.88 12.35
CA ALA A 74 -6.14 0.49 11.16
C ALA A 74 -5.77 -0.94 10.71
N ASP A 75 -4.48 -1.27 10.69
CA ASP A 75 -3.99 -2.60 10.33
C ASP A 75 -4.47 -3.68 11.32
N ILE A 76 -4.49 -3.39 12.61
CA ILE A 76 -5.02 -4.29 13.66
C ILE A 76 -6.49 -4.61 13.38
N GLU A 77 -7.32 -3.59 13.12
CA GLU A 77 -8.75 -3.80 12.88
C GLU A 77 -9.01 -4.59 11.59
N ALA A 78 -8.25 -4.31 10.52
CA ALA A 78 -8.30 -5.10 9.29
C ALA A 78 -7.95 -6.58 9.56
N HIS A 79 -6.89 -6.85 10.32
CA HIS A 79 -6.48 -8.22 10.65
C HIS A 79 -7.44 -8.92 11.62
N LYS A 80 -8.10 -8.20 12.54
CA LYS A 80 -9.16 -8.75 13.38
C LYS A 80 -10.36 -9.20 12.55
N ALA A 81 -10.75 -8.42 11.54
CA ALA A 81 -11.82 -8.80 10.62
C ALA A 81 -11.46 -10.07 9.82
N MET A 82 -10.24 -10.13 9.26
CA MET A 82 -9.77 -11.33 8.56
C MET A 82 -9.71 -12.57 9.49
N LEU A 83 -9.20 -12.39 10.72
CA LEU A 83 -9.13 -13.46 11.71
C LEU A 83 -10.52 -14.03 12.04
N ALA A 84 -11.54 -13.17 12.11
CA ALA A 84 -12.92 -13.62 12.35
C ALA A 84 -13.44 -14.51 11.21
N GLU A 85 -13.14 -14.18 9.94
CA GLU A 85 -13.52 -15.02 8.80
C GLU A 85 -12.80 -16.37 8.80
N TYR A 86 -11.49 -16.39 9.06
CA TYR A 86 -10.75 -17.66 9.15
C TYR A 86 -11.24 -18.55 10.30
N LYS A 87 -11.65 -17.95 11.42
CA LYS A 87 -12.25 -18.69 12.55
C LYS A 87 -13.59 -19.32 12.18
N LYS A 88 -14.43 -18.67 11.36
CA LYS A 88 -15.69 -19.26 10.88
C LYS A 88 -15.43 -20.52 10.05
N GLY A 89 -14.51 -20.44 9.09
CA GLY A 89 -14.14 -21.59 8.24
C GLY A 89 -13.57 -22.78 9.02
N ALA A 90 -12.91 -22.54 10.16
CA ALA A 90 -12.42 -23.59 11.05
C ALA A 90 -13.56 -24.32 11.80
N VAL A 91 -14.65 -23.62 12.12
CA VAL A 91 -15.80 -24.18 12.87
C VAL A 91 -16.75 -24.96 11.97
N GLU A 92 -16.83 -24.65 10.68
CA GLU A 92 -17.75 -25.30 9.73
C GLU A 92 -17.41 -26.77 9.43
N ASN A 93 -16.18 -27.23 9.69
CA ASN A 93 -15.79 -28.62 9.43
C ASN A 93 -15.10 -29.33 10.62
N PRO A 94 -15.79 -29.47 11.77
CA PRO A 94 -15.17 -29.93 13.01
C PRO A 94 -14.78 -31.42 12.99
N LYS A 95 -15.34 -32.22 12.08
CA LYS A 95 -15.04 -33.66 11.95
C LYS A 95 -13.82 -33.97 11.08
N MET A 96 -13.43 -33.06 10.19
CA MET A 96 -12.29 -33.23 9.27
C MET A 96 -11.03 -32.50 9.71
N GLY A 97 -11.12 -31.72 10.80
CA GLY A 97 -10.08 -30.81 11.25
C GLY A 97 -10.02 -29.52 10.42
N GLU A 98 -9.38 -28.49 10.99
CA GLU A 98 -9.14 -27.22 10.31
C GLU A 98 -8.25 -27.44 9.08
N ASN A 99 -8.64 -26.88 7.92
CA ASN A 99 -7.80 -26.89 6.72
C ASN A 99 -6.41 -26.29 7.05
N PRO A 100 -5.28 -26.94 6.70
CA PRO A 100 -3.95 -26.44 7.02
C PRO A 100 -3.67 -25.01 6.55
N HIS A 101 -4.24 -24.60 5.41
CA HIS A 101 -4.13 -23.24 4.91
C HIS A 101 -4.90 -22.25 5.78
N VAL A 102 -6.16 -22.55 6.13
CA VAL A 102 -6.97 -21.71 7.05
C VAL A 102 -6.28 -21.56 8.40
N LYS A 103 -5.71 -22.66 8.92
CA LYS A 103 -4.91 -22.63 10.15
C LYS A 103 -3.69 -21.71 10.03
N ALA A 104 -2.97 -21.79 8.92
CA ALA A 104 -1.78 -20.96 8.69
C ALA A 104 -2.14 -19.46 8.65
N GLU A 105 -3.20 -19.10 7.93
CA GLU A 105 -3.67 -17.71 7.84
C GLU A 105 -4.21 -17.19 9.18
N ARG A 106 -4.96 -18.01 9.92
CA ARG A 106 -5.43 -17.67 11.27
C ARG A 106 -4.25 -17.35 12.20
N LEU A 107 -3.22 -18.21 12.22
CA LEU A 107 -2.01 -18.01 13.02
C LEU A 107 -1.19 -16.81 12.54
N HIS A 108 -1.19 -16.50 11.24
CA HIS A 108 -0.57 -15.29 10.69
C HIS A 108 -1.25 -14.04 11.24
N CYS A 109 -2.58 -13.94 11.14
CA CYS A 109 -3.34 -12.80 11.66
C CYS A 109 -3.13 -12.64 13.18
N GLU A 110 -3.17 -13.72 13.95
CA GLU A 110 -2.93 -13.68 15.41
C GLU A 110 -1.55 -13.09 15.76
N LYS A 111 -0.50 -13.53 15.06
CA LYS A 111 0.86 -13.01 15.27
C LYS A 111 0.99 -11.56 14.82
N TYR A 112 0.40 -11.23 13.66
CA TYR A 112 0.44 -9.89 13.11
C TYR A 112 -0.24 -8.89 14.04
N ILE A 113 -1.47 -9.19 14.51
CA ILE A 113 -2.21 -8.33 15.45
C ILE A 113 -1.37 -8.03 16.68
N LYS A 114 -0.78 -9.07 17.30
CA LYS A 114 0.06 -8.89 18.49
C LYS A 114 1.27 -7.99 18.21
N ALA A 115 1.93 -8.17 17.07
CA ALA A 115 3.08 -7.35 16.69
C ALA A 115 2.67 -5.89 16.42
N ALA A 116 1.56 -5.69 15.70
CA ALA A 116 1.02 -4.37 15.40
C ALA A 116 0.55 -3.65 16.67
N GLU A 117 -0.03 -4.35 17.65
CA GLU A 117 -0.39 -3.78 18.96
C GLU A 117 0.84 -3.27 19.70
N ALA A 118 1.95 -4.03 19.69
CA ALA A 118 3.22 -3.59 20.27
C ALA A 118 3.77 -2.35 19.55
N LEU A 119 3.76 -2.36 18.21
CA LEU A 119 4.22 -1.23 17.40
C LEU A 119 3.35 0.02 17.58
N ALA A 120 2.03 -0.12 17.73
CA ALA A 120 1.13 0.98 18.04
C ALA A 120 1.45 1.61 19.40
N ALA A 121 1.71 0.77 20.41
CA ALA A 121 2.11 1.24 21.74
C ALA A 121 3.48 1.95 21.72
N GLU A 122 4.48 1.38 21.03
CA GLU A 122 5.80 1.99 20.87
C GLU A 122 5.73 3.33 20.12
N ALA A 123 4.91 3.41 19.07
CA ALA A 123 4.69 4.64 18.33
C ALA A 123 3.99 5.71 19.21
N ALA A 124 2.99 5.32 20.00
CA ALA A 124 2.32 6.24 20.91
C ALA A 124 3.28 6.79 21.99
N GLU A 125 4.13 5.94 22.58
CA GLU A 125 5.14 6.39 23.54
C GLU A 125 6.23 7.24 22.88
N SER A 126 6.62 6.93 21.65
CA SER A 126 7.54 7.77 20.87
C SER A 126 6.95 9.15 20.58
N ALA A 127 5.68 9.21 20.20
CA ALA A 127 4.97 10.47 20.00
C ALA A 127 4.93 11.32 21.28
N LYS A 128 4.65 10.67 22.43
CA LYS A 128 4.65 11.32 23.74
C LYS A 128 6.03 11.84 24.11
N PHE A 129 7.08 11.03 23.94
CA PHE A 129 8.46 11.43 24.19
C PHE A 129 8.82 12.68 23.38
N HIS A 130 8.55 12.65 22.07
CA HIS A 130 8.86 13.78 21.19
C HIS A 130 8.02 15.03 21.53
N SER A 131 6.75 14.85 21.90
CA SER A 131 5.89 15.96 22.37
C SER A 131 6.43 16.62 23.64
N LEU A 132 6.91 15.83 24.60
CA LEU A 132 7.51 16.34 25.83
C LEU A 132 8.81 17.09 25.53
N ARG A 133 9.69 16.53 24.70
CA ARG A 133 10.94 17.18 24.30
C ARG A 133 10.74 18.50 23.58
N ALA A 134 9.72 18.59 22.73
CA ALA A 134 9.37 19.86 22.09
C ALA A 134 9.00 20.93 23.12
N LYS A 135 8.15 20.59 24.10
CA LYS A 135 7.73 21.51 25.17
C LYS A 135 8.91 21.96 26.05
N GLU A 136 9.77 21.03 26.45
CA GLU A 136 10.99 21.34 27.22
C GLU A 136 11.87 22.38 26.50
N MET A 137 12.04 22.24 25.18
CA MET A 137 12.84 23.17 24.38
C MET A 137 12.17 24.53 24.17
N GLU A 138 10.84 24.61 24.25
CA GLU A 138 10.09 25.87 24.26
C GLU A 138 10.08 26.56 25.64
N GLY A 139 10.62 25.91 26.68
CA GLY A 139 10.55 26.39 28.06
C GLY A 139 9.16 26.22 28.68
N LYS A 140 8.39 25.21 28.23
CA LYS A 140 7.01 24.93 28.65
C LYS A 140 6.85 23.52 29.22
#